data_AF-A0A523PIK9-F1
#
_entry.id   AF-A0A523PIK9-F1
#
_cell.length_a   1.000
_cell.length_b   1.000
_cell.length_c   1.000
_cell.angle_alpha   90.00
_cell.angle_beta   90.00
_cell.angle_gamma   90.00
#
_symmetry.space_group_name_H-M   'P 1'
#
loop_
_entity.id
_entity.type
_entity.pdbx_description
1 polymer ?
#
loop_
_entity_poly.entity_id
_entity_poly.type
_entity_poly.pdbx_seq_one_letter_code
_entity_poly.pdbx_strand_id
1 'polypeptide(L)'
;MKRAPLFAIAIILLIGAIANPSTSAQAANFGWYAGAGFGSSDDDVLDETGDALKLFAGYRFRPNLAVEAAFVDLGKFDVLIFPDALEQDGLAIGLVSILPIGDKGAFFGKAGFFNWEVGAFGVTDDGTDETFGIGGEYRFGNNWAVRAEWERFNNVSGGDIDLISASILYSFQQPVPRQRKWAAPPPQREPAKTEIPAPKATPAPSIPEKKPVPLGLAAAERGDANAQFKLGYMYGTGQGAPKNNAEAVKWYRRAAAQGHARAQYNLGAAYANGTGLKADSETAVKWLSKAGASFIREGKRDLALRVVDTIERVMPAHVLAKELLAAIRAKFGQ
;
A
#
# COMPACT_ATOMS: atom_id res chain seq x y z
N MET A 1 29.27 -14.85 -3.49
CA MET A 1 28.68 -14.16 -4.66
C MET A 1 28.24 -12.76 -4.18
N LYS A 2 29.00 -11.67 -4.45
CA LYS A 2 28.86 -10.36 -3.76
C LYS A 2 27.64 -9.49 -4.17
N ARG A 3 26.43 -10.04 -4.24
CA ARG A 3 25.24 -9.29 -4.74
C ARG A 3 23.97 -9.36 -3.88
N ALA A 4 23.90 -10.23 -2.88
CA ALA A 4 22.71 -10.39 -2.03
C ALA A 4 22.31 -9.11 -1.25
N PRO A 5 23.23 -8.40 -0.56
CA PRO A 5 22.82 -7.25 0.29
C PRO A 5 22.30 -6.06 -0.54
N LEU A 6 22.89 -5.79 -1.71
CA LEU A 6 22.43 -4.72 -2.60
C LEU A 6 21.05 -5.04 -3.22
N PHE A 7 20.74 -6.32 -3.42
CA PHE A 7 19.45 -6.75 -3.94
C PHE A 7 18.35 -6.68 -2.87
N ALA A 8 18.66 -7.03 -1.63
CA ALA A 8 17.74 -6.87 -0.48
C ALA A 8 17.46 -5.38 -0.19
N ILE A 9 18.50 -4.54 -0.19
CA ILE A 9 18.36 -3.07 -0.09
C ILE A 9 17.49 -2.54 -1.24
N ALA A 10 17.71 -3.01 -2.47
CA ALA A 10 16.90 -2.62 -3.62
C ALA A 10 15.44 -3.05 -3.48
N ILE A 11 15.15 -4.25 -2.95
CA ILE A 11 13.78 -4.73 -2.71
C ILE A 11 13.10 -3.94 -1.60
N ILE A 12 13.78 -3.64 -0.50
CA ILE A 12 13.23 -2.84 0.60
C ILE A 12 12.93 -1.40 0.14
N LEU A 13 13.83 -0.80 -0.65
CA LEU A 13 13.61 0.52 -1.27
C LEU A 13 12.49 0.49 -2.32
N LEU A 14 12.37 -0.59 -3.09
CA LEU A 14 11.31 -0.78 -4.09
C LEU A 14 9.94 -0.99 -3.41
N ILE A 15 9.88 -1.71 -2.29
CA ILE A 15 8.69 -1.87 -1.46
C ILE A 15 8.25 -0.51 -0.93
N GLY A 16 9.17 0.30 -0.39
CA GLY A 16 8.89 1.69 0.01
C GLY A 16 8.38 2.59 -1.14
N ALA A 17 8.82 2.34 -2.38
CA ALA A 17 8.37 3.09 -3.56
C ALA A 17 6.99 2.65 -4.09
N ILE A 18 6.58 1.40 -3.87
CA ILE A 18 5.29 0.83 -4.35
C ILE A 18 4.18 0.96 -3.28
N ALA A 19 4.57 1.13 -2.02
CA ALA A 19 3.76 1.15 -0.81
C ALA A 19 2.93 2.44 -0.59
N ASN A 20 1.93 2.73 -1.41
CA ASN A 20 0.96 3.79 -1.10
C ASN A 20 -0.50 3.30 -1.13
N PRO A 21 -1.02 2.67 -0.05
CA PRO A 21 -2.43 2.35 0.07
C PRO A 21 -3.17 3.38 0.95
N SER A 22 -3.95 4.24 0.29
CA SER A 22 -5.17 4.91 0.79
C SER A 22 -5.07 5.88 1.98
N THR A 23 -5.44 7.14 1.74
CA THR A 23 -5.54 8.23 2.73
C THR A 23 -6.86 8.25 3.53
N SER A 24 -7.48 7.10 3.81
CA SER A 24 -8.74 7.08 4.59
C SER A 24 -8.44 7.00 6.09
N ALA A 25 -9.28 7.60 6.94
CA ALA A 25 -9.15 7.50 8.41
C ALA A 25 -9.28 6.04 8.92
N GLN A 26 -9.76 5.11 8.09
CA GLN A 26 -9.75 3.67 8.35
C GLN A 26 -8.39 3.00 8.04
N ALA A 27 -7.51 3.68 7.29
CA ALA A 27 -6.15 3.23 6.97
C ALA A 27 -5.12 3.54 8.08
N ALA A 28 -5.51 4.17 9.19
CA ALA A 28 -4.60 4.44 10.31
C ALA A 28 -3.96 3.16 10.91
N ASN A 29 -4.56 2.00 10.64
CA ASN A 29 -4.14 0.71 11.18
C ASN A 29 -3.44 -0.20 10.15
N PHE A 30 -3.29 0.26 8.90
CA PHE A 30 -2.67 -0.48 7.81
C PHE A 30 -1.54 0.37 7.23
N GLY A 31 -0.40 -0.22 6.90
CA GLY A 31 0.69 0.58 6.38
C GLY A 31 2.02 -0.13 6.35
N TRP A 32 2.85 0.35 5.43
CA TRP A 32 4.22 -0.07 5.33
C TRP A 32 5.08 0.67 6.36
N TYR A 33 6.08 -0.04 6.87
CA TYR A 33 7.18 0.53 7.63
C TYR A 33 8.48 -0.12 7.17
N ALA A 34 9.57 0.59 7.33
CA ALA A 34 10.91 0.05 7.14
C ALA A 34 11.83 0.58 8.23
N GLY A 35 12.85 -0.19 8.56
CA GLY A 35 13.82 0.20 9.56
C GLY A 35 15.20 -0.37 9.28
N ALA A 36 16.16 0.24 9.94
CA ALA A 36 17.55 -0.19 9.95
C ALA A 36 18.07 -0.12 11.37
N GLY A 37 18.88 -1.08 11.76
CA GLY A 37 19.44 -1.14 13.10
C GLY A 37 20.75 -1.88 13.15
N PHE A 38 21.43 -1.69 14.27
CA PHE A 38 22.64 -2.39 14.62
C PHE A 38 22.41 -3.14 15.93
N GLY A 39 23.06 -4.27 16.06
CA GLY A 39 22.95 -5.13 17.21
C GLY A 39 24.23 -5.89 17.49
N SER A 40 24.17 -6.72 18.52
CA SER A 40 25.18 -7.73 18.77
C SER A 40 24.51 -9.09 18.77
N SER A 41 25.15 -10.04 18.10
CA SER A 41 24.77 -11.45 18.09
C SER A 41 25.67 -12.25 19.02
N ASP A 42 25.10 -13.30 19.60
CA ASP A 42 25.80 -14.33 20.37
C ASP A 42 25.53 -15.67 19.69
N ASP A 43 26.59 -16.38 19.27
CA ASP A 43 26.52 -17.65 18.54
C ASP A 43 26.96 -18.80 19.47
N ASP A 44 26.03 -19.70 19.78
CA ASP A 44 26.26 -20.82 20.70
C ASP A 44 27.30 -21.83 20.17
N VAL A 45 27.52 -21.90 18.84
CA VAL A 45 28.47 -22.83 18.21
C VAL A 45 29.90 -22.30 18.28
N LEU A 46 30.05 -20.98 18.12
CA LEU A 46 31.35 -20.34 18.05
C LEU A 46 31.82 -19.74 19.40
N ASP A 47 30.92 -19.60 20.39
CA ASP A 47 31.19 -18.95 21.69
C ASP A 47 31.79 -17.54 21.49
N GLU A 48 31.23 -16.81 20.51
CA GLU A 48 31.74 -15.53 20.04
C GLU A 48 30.61 -14.51 19.85
N THR A 49 30.85 -13.29 20.33
CA THR A 49 29.96 -12.15 20.09
C THR A 49 30.30 -11.45 18.77
N GLY A 50 29.31 -11.28 17.90
CA GLY A 50 29.40 -10.54 16.63
C GLY A 50 28.71 -9.18 16.69
N ASP A 51 29.13 -8.27 15.81
CA ASP A 51 28.32 -7.11 15.43
C ASP A 51 27.29 -7.56 14.38
N ALA A 52 26.11 -6.97 14.39
CA ALA A 52 25.06 -7.32 13.43
C ALA A 52 24.44 -6.07 12.80
N LEU A 53 24.21 -6.12 11.49
CA LEU A 53 23.42 -5.15 10.76
C LEU A 53 22.06 -5.76 10.40
N LYS A 54 21.00 -4.99 10.63
CA LYS A 54 19.65 -5.40 10.26
C LYS A 54 18.93 -4.36 9.43
N LEU A 55 18.33 -4.82 8.34
CA LEU A 55 17.44 -4.03 7.50
C LEU A 55 16.11 -4.76 7.38
N PHE A 56 14.99 -4.08 7.67
CA PHE A 56 13.69 -4.74 7.63
C PHE A 56 12.61 -3.86 7.03
N ALA A 57 11.61 -4.51 6.46
CA ALA A 57 10.40 -3.87 5.95
C ALA A 57 9.19 -4.73 6.30
N GLY A 58 8.12 -4.09 6.75
CA GLY A 58 6.91 -4.78 7.11
C GLY A 58 5.65 -4.09 6.61
N TYR A 59 4.62 -4.89 6.40
CA TYR A 59 3.28 -4.43 6.06
C TYR A 59 2.31 -4.78 7.18
N ARG A 60 1.81 -3.75 7.86
CA ARG A 60 0.74 -3.88 8.83
C ARG A 60 -0.59 -4.01 8.10
N PHE A 61 -1.27 -5.14 8.31
CA PHE A 61 -2.55 -5.44 7.67
C PHE A 61 -3.70 -5.62 8.67
N ARG A 62 -3.44 -5.45 9.97
CA ARG A 62 -4.41 -5.21 11.06
C ARG A 62 -3.75 -4.32 12.10
N PRO A 63 -4.50 -3.64 12.98
CA PRO A 63 -3.91 -2.78 14.01
C PRO A 63 -2.81 -3.48 14.84
N ASN A 64 -2.97 -4.78 15.06
CA ASN A 64 -2.11 -5.61 15.90
C ASN A 64 -1.35 -6.69 15.11
N LEU A 65 -1.35 -6.64 13.77
CA LEU A 65 -0.76 -7.71 12.96
C LEU A 65 -0.07 -7.18 11.71
N ALA A 66 1.15 -7.63 11.48
CA ALA A 66 1.95 -7.32 10.31
C ALA A 66 2.67 -8.56 9.78
N VAL A 67 3.09 -8.52 8.52
CA VAL A 67 4.14 -9.39 7.99
C VAL A 67 5.42 -8.54 7.89
N GLU A 68 6.56 -9.10 8.26
CA GLU A 68 7.87 -8.44 8.20
C GLU A 68 8.85 -9.34 7.45
N ALA A 69 9.65 -8.72 6.58
CA ALA A 69 10.83 -9.33 5.99
C ALA A 69 12.06 -8.55 6.48
N ALA A 70 13.09 -9.26 6.92
CA ALA A 70 14.33 -8.68 7.42
C ALA A 70 15.54 -9.36 6.78
N PHE A 71 16.43 -8.55 6.23
CA PHE A 71 17.80 -8.97 5.95
C PHE A 71 18.62 -8.77 7.23
N VAL A 72 19.33 -9.82 7.61
CA VAL A 72 20.20 -9.84 8.80
C VAL A 72 21.57 -10.28 8.33
N ASP A 73 22.56 -9.43 8.57
CA ASP A 73 23.98 -9.71 8.42
C ASP A 73 24.54 -9.83 9.84
N LEU A 74 25.01 -11.04 10.18
CA LEU A 74 25.53 -11.41 11.50
C LEU A 74 27.08 -11.36 11.52
N GLY A 75 27.70 -10.65 10.57
CA GLY A 75 29.15 -10.63 10.36
C GLY A 75 29.96 -9.70 11.27
N LYS A 76 31.14 -10.17 11.69
CA LYS A 76 32.16 -9.36 12.38
C LYS A 76 32.62 -8.20 11.48
N PHE A 77 32.53 -6.95 11.97
CA PHE A 77 33.18 -5.80 11.34
C PHE A 77 34.72 -5.77 11.59
N ASP A 78 35.40 -6.91 11.55
CA ASP A 78 36.86 -7.00 11.72
C ASP A 78 37.59 -6.89 10.36
N VAL A 79 37.70 -5.66 9.85
CA VAL A 79 38.39 -5.35 8.58
C VAL A 79 39.91 -5.65 8.61
N LEU A 80 40.48 -6.01 9.77
CA LEU A 80 41.93 -5.96 9.97
C LEU A 80 42.66 -7.27 10.25
N ILE A 81 42.02 -8.41 10.53
CA ILE A 81 42.78 -9.60 10.97
C ILE A 81 42.42 -10.91 10.25
N PHE A 82 41.22 -11.09 9.69
CA PHE A 82 40.89 -12.29 8.90
C PHE A 82 40.00 -11.94 7.69
N PRO A 83 40.53 -11.86 6.46
CA PRO A 83 39.76 -11.51 5.27
C PRO A 83 38.76 -12.58 4.79
N ASP A 84 38.76 -13.76 5.42
CA ASP A 84 37.91 -14.92 5.10
C ASP A 84 36.97 -15.31 6.28
N ALA A 85 36.68 -14.38 7.19
CA ALA A 85 35.79 -14.62 8.32
C ALA A 85 34.34 -14.91 7.86
N LEU A 86 33.65 -15.79 8.59
CA LEU A 86 32.29 -16.26 8.31
C LEU A 86 31.34 -15.10 7.97
N GLU A 87 30.92 -15.00 6.71
CA GLU A 87 29.76 -14.19 6.31
C GLU A 87 28.52 -15.04 6.60
N GLN A 88 27.80 -14.72 7.68
CA GLN A 88 26.51 -15.30 8.02
C GLN A 88 25.41 -14.29 7.67
N ASP A 89 24.88 -14.38 6.46
CA ASP A 89 23.82 -13.51 5.98
C ASP A 89 22.53 -14.32 5.78
N GLY A 90 21.38 -13.69 6.04
CA GLY A 90 20.11 -14.34 5.78
C GLY A 90 18.91 -13.43 5.64
N LEU A 91 17.82 -14.01 5.14
CA LEU A 91 16.53 -13.38 4.98
C LEU A 91 15.52 -14.04 5.93
N ALA A 92 15.06 -13.27 6.91
CA ALA A 92 13.95 -13.64 7.78
C ALA A 92 12.62 -13.15 7.19
N ILE A 93 11.60 -13.98 7.22
CA ILE A 93 10.21 -13.58 6.93
C ILE A 93 9.32 -14.10 8.06
N GLY A 94 8.54 -13.21 8.67
CA GLY A 94 7.74 -13.57 9.84
C GLY A 94 6.45 -12.77 9.99
N LEU A 95 5.59 -13.28 10.85
CA LEU A 95 4.39 -12.60 11.33
C LEU A 95 4.74 -11.83 12.59
N VAL A 96 4.30 -10.57 12.68
CA VAL A 96 4.52 -9.69 13.83
C VAL A 96 3.19 -9.34 14.48
N SER A 97 3.03 -9.73 15.73
CA SER A 97 1.92 -9.34 16.61
C SER A 97 2.31 -8.11 17.41
N ILE A 98 1.42 -7.12 17.48
CA ILE A 98 1.72 -5.79 18.05
C ILE A 98 0.69 -5.43 19.12
N LEU A 99 1.18 -5.08 20.30
CA LEU A 99 0.39 -4.64 21.43
C LEU A 99 0.70 -3.17 21.76
N PRO A 100 -0.16 -2.21 21.38
CA PRO A 100 0.06 -0.79 21.67
C PRO A 100 -0.03 -0.49 23.17
N ILE A 101 0.85 0.40 23.65
CA ILE A 101 0.89 0.92 25.02
C ILE A 101 0.83 2.45 24.96
N GLY A 102 -0.36 2.99 25.29
CA GLY A 102 -0.65 4.41 25.11
C GLY A 102 -0.52 4.84 23.65
N ASP A 103 -0.25 6.13 23.44
CA ASP A 103 -0.25 6.72 22.09
C ASP A 103 1.07 6.54 21.34
N LYS A 104 2.15 6.20 22.05
CA LYS A 104 3.53 6.20 21.52
C LYS A 104 4.28 4.89 21.65
N GLY A 105 3.93 4.04 22.63
CA GLY A 105 4.61 2.78 22.87
C GLY A 105 3.92 1.61 22.20
N ALA A 106 4.67 0.53 21.94
CA ALA A 106 4.12 -0.79 21.66
C ALA A 106 5.10 -1.88 22.09
N PHE A 107 4.59 -3.01 22.55
CA PHE A 107 5.35 -4.27 22.53
C PHE A 107 5.00 -5.03 21.27
N PHE A 108 5.92 -5.87 20.81
CA PHE A 108 5.65 -6.79 19.72
C PHE A 108 6.31 -8.14 19.97
N GLY A 109 5.73 -9.16 19.35
CA GLY A 109 6.33 -10.50 19.23
C GLY A 109 6.28 -10.93 17.78
N LYS A 110 7.29 -11.66 17.33
CA LYS A 110 7.38 -12.17 15.97
C LYS A 110 7.80 -13.62 15.94
N ALA A 111 7.34 -14.32 14.92
CA ALA A 111 7.71 -15.68 14.60
C ALA A 111 7.75 -15.86 13.09
N GLY A 112 8.72 -16.60 12.58
CA GLY A 112 8.94 -16.74 11.16
C GLY A 112 9.96 -17.80 10.81
N PHE A 113 10.43 -17.73 9.57
CA PHE A 113 11.50 -18.57 9.03
C PHE A 113 12.66 -17.68 8.61
N PHE A 114 13.87 -18.19 8.77
CA PHE A 114 15.13 -17.55 8.42
C PHE A 114 15.86 -18.44 7.42
N ASN A 115 16.00 -17.95 6.20
CA ASN A 115 16.83 -18.60 5.20
C ASN A 115 18.23 -18.00 5.29
N TRP A 116 19.23 -18.85 5.50
CA TRP A 116 20.60 -18.43 5.75
C TRP A 116 21.59 -19.13 4.84
N GLU A 117 22.71 -18.47 4.61
CA GLU A 117 23.88 -19.02 3.91
C GLU A 117 25.12 -18.67 4.77
N VAL A 118 25.94 -19.68 5.07
CA VAL A 118 27.24 -19.50 5.72
C VAL A 118 28.34 -19.83 4.74
N GLY A 119 29.24 -18.87 4.52
CA GLY A 119 30.47 -19.07 3.75
C GLY A 119 31.69 -19.11 4.67
N ALA A 120 32.36 -20.26 4.77
CA ALA A 120 33.63 -20.37 5.50
C ALA A 120 34.61 -21.30 4.75
N PHE A 121 35.83 -20.83 4.51
CA PHE A 121 36.93 -21.64 3.96
C PHE A 121 36.60 -22.46 2.69
N GLY A 122 35.75 -21.93 1.81
CA GLY A 122 35.37 -22.58 0.55
C GLY A 122 34.28 -23.66 0.66
N VAL A 123 33.66 -23.81 1.84
CA VAL A 123 32.44 -24.58 2.05
C VAL A 123 31.28 -23.60 2.23
N THR A 124 30.20 -23.83 1.48
CA THR A 124 28.93 -23.11 1.63
C THR A 124 27.92 -24.05 2.25
N ASP A 125 27.37 -23.65 3.40
CA ASP A 125 26.26 -24.34 4.07
C ASP A 125 25.03 -23.42 4.01
N ASP A 126 23.86 -23.98 3.74
CA ASP A 126 22.61 -23.23 3.62
C ASP A 126 21.45 -23.93 4.32
N GLY A 127 20.53 -23.13 4.88
CA GLY A 127 19.48 -23.66 5.74
C GLY A 127 18.23 -22.79 5.76
N THR A 128 17.16 -23.35 6.32
CA THR A 128 15.90 -22.65 6.56
C THR A 128 15.33 -23.14 7.87
N ASP A 129 15.37 -22.27 8.88
CA ASP A 129 15.03 -22.62 10.24
C ASP A 129 14.09 -21.58 10.87
N GLU A 130 13.48 -21.89 12.00
CA GLU A 130 12.56 -20.98 12.67
C GLU A 130 13.28 -19.84 13.39
N THR A 131 12.65 -18.66 13.38
CA THR A 131 13.09 -17.50 14.14
C THR A 131 11.96 -16.95 15.00
N PHE A 132 12.31 -16.49 16.21
CA PHE A 132 11.40 -15.90 17.17
C PHE A 132 11.99 -14.63 17.74
N GLY A 133 11.18 -13.60 17.94
CA GLY A 133 11.69 -12.37 18.56
C GLY A 133 10.62 -11.62 19.33
N ILE A 134 11.08 -10.81 20.28
CA ILE A 134 10.24 -9.91 21.06
C ILE A 134 10.93 -8.56 21.20
N GLY A 135 10.14 -7.50 21.33
CA GLY A 135 10.72 -6.19 21.49
C GLY A 135 9.72 -5.10 21.83
N GLY A 136 10.27 -3.90 21.98
CA GLY A 136 9.54 -2.67 22.24
C GLY A 136 9.78 -1.64 21.14
N GLU A 137 8.74 -0.86 20.85
CA GLU A 137 8.79 0.28 19.96
C GLU A 137 8.37 1.55 20.69
N TYR A 138 9.05 2.67 20.42
CA TYR A 138 8.65 3.99 20.88
C TYR A 138 8.63 4.98 19.72
N ARG A 139 7.45 5.54 19.45
CA ARG A 139 7.22 6.52 18.38
C ARG A 139 7.61 7.93 18.80
N PHE A 140 8.33 8.61 17.93
CA PHE A 140 8.69 10.02 18.06
C PHE A 140 8.49 10.77 16.73
N GLY A 141 8.09 12.04 16.81
CA GLY A 141 7.66 12.77 15.62
C GLY A 141 6.38 12.17 15.01
N ASN A 142 6.15 12.45 13.71
CA ASN A 142 4.93 11.99 13.05
C ASN A 142 5.02 10.54 12.57
N ASN A 143 6.21 10.12 12.12
CA ASN A 143 6.39 8.87 11.36
C ASN A 143 7.58 8.03 11.85
N TRP A 144 8.35 8.49 12.84
CA TRP A 144 9.55 7.81 13.29
C TRP A 144 9.29 7.01 14.56
N ALA A 145 10.04 5.93 14.73
CA ALA A 145 10.10 5.17 15.97
C ALA A 145 11.51 4.63 16.20
N VAL A 146 11.86 4.43 17.46
CA VAL A 146 12.97 3.55 17.84
C VAL A 146 12.39 2.18 18.20
N ARG A 147 13.11 1.12 17.87
CA ARG A 147 12.77 -0.26 18.20
C ARG A 147 13.97 -0.89 18.90
N ALA A 148 13.73 -1.56 20.00
CA ALA A 148 14.69 -2.46 20.63
C ALA A 148 14.11 -3.87 20.59
N GLU A 149 14.91 -4.84 20.19
CA GLU A 149 14.45 -6.21 19.98
C GLU A 149 15.50 -7.22 20.42
N TRP A 150 15.00 -8.37 20.87
CA TRP A 150 15.76 -9.60 20.97
C TRP A 150 15.14 -10.60 19.99
N GLU A 151 15.96 -11.30 19.23
CA GLU A 151 15.56 -12.28 18.23
C GLU A 151 16.48 -13.50 18.28
N ARG A 152 15.90 -14.68 18.30
CA ARG A 152 16.59 -15.96 18.21
C ARG A 152 16.43 -16.54 16.82
N PHE A 153 17.51 -17.07 16.28
CA PHE A 153 17.55 -17.89 15.08
C PHE A 153 17.95 -19.31 15.51
N ASN A 154 17.05 -20.27 15.33
CA ASN A 154 17.32 -21.63 15.77
C ASN A 154 18.17 -22.37 14.73
N ASN A 155 19.07 -23.24 15.19
CA ASN A 155 19.76 -24.22 14.34
C ASN A 155 20.52 -23.66 13.11
N VAL A 156 21.04 -22.43 13.20
CA VAL A 156 21.93 -21.86 12.19
C VAL A 156 23.30 -22.51 12.32
N SER A 157 23.76 -23.19 11.26
CA SER A 157 25.00 -23.97 11.25
C SER A 157 25.16 -24.97 12.42
N GLY A 158 24.03 -25.47 12.93
CA GLY A 158 24.00 -26.47 14.01
C GLY A 158 23.91 -25.92 15.44
N GLY A 159 23.66 -24.62 15.63
CA GLY A 159 23.34 -24.04 16.94
C GLY A 159 22.41 -22.83 16.88
N ASP A 160 22.06 -22.29 18.04
CA ASP A 160 21.17 -21.14 18.13
C ASP A 160 21.98 -19.84 18.12
N ILE A 161 21.41 -18.79 17.52
CA ILE A 161 21.98 -17.44 17.52
C ILE A 161 20.98 -16.48 18.14
N ASP A 162 21.42 -15.75 19.16
CA ASP A 162 20.64 -14.69 19.79
C ASP A 162 21.13 -13.31 19.34
N LEU A 163 20.24 -12.48 18.82
CA LEU A 163 20.51 -11.12 18.38
C LEU A 163 19.77 -10.12 19.27
N ILE A 164 20.51 -9.19 19.88
CA ILE A 164 19.95 -7.99 20.51
C ILE A 164 20.23 -6.80 19.62
N SER A 165 19.18 -6.11 19.17
CA SER A 165 19.31 -5.00 18.20
C SER A 165 18.56 -3.74 18.62
N ALA A 166 19.10 -2.59 18.21
CA ALA A 166 18.46 -1.30 18.29
C ALA A 166 18.33 -0.70 16.88
N SER A 167 17.10 -0.34 16.51
CA SER A 167 16.74 0.09 15.17
C SER A 167 15.99 1.43 15.16
N ILE A 168 16.17 2.19 14.08
CA ILE A 168 15.30 3.30 13.72
C ILE A 168 14.32 2.82 12.66
N LEU A 169 13.04 3.08 12.89
CA LEU A 169 11.93 2.71 12.03
C LEU A 169 11.23 3.95 11.51
N TYR A 170 10.86 3.91 10.23
CA TYR A 170 10.00 4.88 9.59
C TYR A 170 8.69 4.23 9.14
N SER A 171 7.57 4.80 9.58
CA SER A 171 6.23 4.45 9.10
C SER A 171 5.88 5.32 7.91
N PHE A 172 5.54 4.69 6.79
CA PHE A 172 5.10 5.40 5.58
C PHE A 172 3.64 5.87 5.68
N GLN A 173 2.99 5.68 6.84
CA GLN A 173 1.67 6.24 7.11
C GLN A 173 1.72 7.78 7.11
N GLN A 174 0.78 8.42 6.41
CA GLN A 174 0.63 9.86 6.50
C GLN A 174 0.00 10.24 7.85
N PRO A 175 0.43 11.33 8.51
CA PRO A 175 -0.24 11.81 9.69
C PRO A 175 -1.72 12.05 9.36
N VAL A 176 -2.61 11.45 10.14
CA VAL A 176 -4.01 11.88 10.18
C VAL A 176 -3.96 13.38 10.50
N PRO A 177 -4.57 14.27 9.70
CA PRO A 177 -4.64 15.68 10.05
C PRO A 177 -5.21 15.75 11.46
N ARG A 178 -4.45 16.30 12.42
CA ARG A 178 -4.95 16.54 13.79
C ARG A 178 -6.35 17.10 13.64
N GLN A 179 -7.36 16.41 14.18
CA GLN A 179 -8.67 17.01 14.32
C GLN A 179 -8.42 18.34 15.04
N ARG A 180 -8.63 19.46 14.35
CA ARG A 180 -8.62 20.77 15.00
C ARG A 180 -9.65 20.64 16.12
N LYS A 181 -9.22 20.59 17.37
CA LYS A 181 -10.11 20.88 18.49
C LYS A 181 -10.78 22.19 18.14
N TRP A 182 -12.09 22.18 18.00
CA TRP A 182 -12.86 23.37 17.70
C TRP A 182 -12.52 24.39 18.79
N ALA A 183 -11.82 25.47 18.44
CA ALA A 183 -11.62 26.56 19.38
C ALA A 183 -13.01 27.07 19.73
N ALA A 184 -13.30 27.20 21.03
CA ALA A 184 -14.57 27.75 21.48
C ALA A 184 -14.80 29.08 20.74
N PRO A 185 -15.98 29.30 20.15
CA PRO A 185 -16.25 30.56 19.47
C PRO A 185 -16.02 31.71 20.47
N PRO A 186 -15.41 32.83 20.05
CA PRO A 186 -15.21 33.96 20.95
C PRO A 186 -16.56 34.41 21.52
N PRO A 187 -16.61 34.89 22.79
CA PRO A 187 -17.87 35.23 23.44
C PRO A 187 -18.63 36.24 22.58
N GLN A 188 -19.87 35.88 22.24
CA GLN A 188 -20.74 36.74 21.45
C GLN A 188 -21.04 37.99 22.28
N ARG A 189 -20.67 39.17 21.80
CA ARG A 189 -21.17 40.42 22.37
C ARG A 189 -22.66 40.49 22.08
N GLU A 190 -23.48 40.62 23.13
CA GLU A 190 -24.92 40.84 22.98
C GLU A 190 -25.16 42.06 22.11
N PRO A 191 -25.95 41.95 21.02
CA PRO A 191 -26.29 43.12 20.23
C PRO A 191 -27.32 43.96 20.98
N ALA A 192 -27.08 45.27 21.01
CA ALA A 192 -28.03 46.25 21.55
C ALA A 192 -29.38 46.12 20.84
N LYS A 193 -30.47 46.15 21.62
CA LYS A 193 -31.84 46.10 21.12
C LYS A 193 -32.16 47.37 20.33
N THR A 194 -32.19 47.27 19.02
CA THR A 194 -32.87 48.24 18.15
C THR A 194 -34.03 47.52 17.46
N GLU A 195 -35.25 47.97 17.73
CA GLU A 195 -36.46 47.53 17.04
C GLU A 195 -36.40 47.97 15.57
N ILE A 196 -36.58 47.02 14.65
CA ILE A 196 -36.70 47.27 13.21
C ILE A 196 -38.15 46.90 12.80
N PRO A 197 -38.88 47.76 12.06
CA PRO A 197 -40.25 47.47 11.65
C PRO A 197 -40.29 46.35 10.60
N ALA A 198 -41.37 45.57 10.60
CA ALA A 198 -41.54 44.38 9.76
C ALA A 198 -41.46 44.69 8.25
N PRO A 199 -40.66 43.94 7.46
CA PRO A 199 -40.58 44.14 6.01
C PRO A 199 -41.71 43.43 5.27
N LYS A 200 -42.25 44.12 4.24
CA LYS A 200 -43.24 43.57 3.30
C LYS A 200 -42.66 42.39 2.52
N ALA A 201 -43.49 41.37 2.30
CA ALA A 201 -43.15 40.16 1.59
C ALA A 201 -42.72 40.43 0.15
N THR A 202 -41.49 40.02 -0.18
CA THR A 202 -40.99 39.84 -1.55
C THR A 202 -40.44 38.40 -1.66
N PRO A 203 -40.60 37.74 -2.83
CA PRO A 203 -40.23 36.33 -2.97
C PRO A 203 -38.71 36.18 -2.85
N ALA A 204 -38.29 35.20 -2.05
CA ALA A 204 -36.91 35.00 -1.65
C ALA A 204 -35.97 34.81 -2.87
N PRO A 205 -34.77 35.44 -2.87
CA PRO A 205 -33.76 35.13 -3.86
C PRO A 205 -33.26 33.70 -3.66
N SER A 206 -33.23 32.94 -4.74
CA SER A 206 -32.67 31.59 -4.81
C SER A 206 -31.19 31.61 -4.44
N ILE A 207 -30.87 31.10 -3.25
CA ILE A 207 -29.50 30.84 -2.82
C ILE A 207 -28.90 29.85 -3.84
N PRO A 208 -27.76 30.13 -4.49
CA PRO A 208 -27.14 29.15 -5.37
C PRO A 208 -26.73 27.94 -4.52
N GLU A 209 -27.36 26.79 -4.77
CA GLU A 209 -26.98 25.52 -4.17
C GLU A 209 -25.48 25.29 -4.35
N LYS A 210 -24.71 25.31 -3.25
CA LYS A 210 -23.37 24.75 -3.24
C LYS A 210 -23.51 23.26 -3.52
N LYS A 211 -23.24 22.86 -4.76
CA LYS A 211 -23.19 21.44 -5.17
C LYS A 211 -22.32 20.67 -4.18
N PRO A 212 -22.81 19.59 -3.56
CA PRO A 212 -22.02 18.84 -2.60
C PRO A 212 -20.78 18.30 -3.30
N VAL A 213 -19.62 18.59 -2.72
CA VAL A 213 -18.32 18.16 -3.24
C VAL A 213 -18.13 16.69 -2.84
N PRO A 214 -18.01 15.75 -3.79
CA PRO A 214 -17.87 14.34 -3.46
C PRO A 214 -16.61 14.07 -2.61
N LEU A 215 -16.79 13.26 -1.56
CA LEU A 215 -15.72 12.81 -0.67
C LEU A 215 -14.65 12.06 -1.50
N GLY A 216 -13.47 12.67 -1.69
CA GLY A 216 -12.38 12.10 -2.49
C GLY A 216 -11.80 13.01 -3.57
N LEU A 217 -12.37 14.21 -3.81
CA LEU A 217 -11.87 15.18 -4.80
C LEU A 217 -10.37 15.48 -4.64
N ALA A 218 -9.91 15.75 -3.42
CA ALA A 218 -8.50 16.05 -3.14
C ALA A 218 -7.54 14.89 -3.48
N ALA A 219 -7.97 13.63 -3.38
CA ALA A 219 -7.15 12.48 -3.78
C ALA A 219 -7.15 12.28 -5.30
N ALA A 220 -8.31 12.47 -5.93
CA ALA A 220 -8.46 12.37 -7.38
C ALA A 220 -7.68 13.47 -8.12
N GLU A 221 -7.67 14.69 -7.58
CA GLU A 221 -6.87 15.82 -8.09
C GLU A 221 -5.36 15.59 -7.92
N ARG A 222 -4.94 14.89 -6.87
CA ARG A 222 -3.54 14.49 -6.64
C ARG A 222 -3.06 13.35 -7.52
N GLY A 223 -3.89 12.88 -8.46
CA GLY A 223 -3.48 11.90 -9.47
C GLY A 223 -3.80 10.44 -9.12
N ASP A 224 -4.35 10.12 -7.95
CA ASP A 224 -4.64 8.72 -7.58
C ASP A 224 -5.69 8.10 -8.52
N ALA A 225 -5.29 7.10 -9.31
CA ALA A 225 -6.17 6.44 -10.29
C ALA A 225 -7.40 5.76 -9.68
N ASN A 226 -7.29 5.19 -8.47
CA ASN A 226 -8.41 4.58 -7.75
C ASN A 226 -9.38 5.65 -7.25
N ALA A 227 -8.86 6.77 -6.72
CA ALA A 227 -9.68 7.90 -6.29
C ALA A 227 -10.38 8.57 -7.48
N GLN A 228 -9.68 8.74 -8.60
CA GLN A 228 -10.27 9.20 -9.85
C GLN A 228 -11.37 8.25 -10.35
N PHE A 229 -11.14 6.94 -10.33
CA PHE A 229 -12.18 5.97 -10.68
C PHE A 229 -13.40 6.07 -9.75
N LYS A 230 -13.19 6.11 -8.43
CA LYS A 230 -14.26 6.23 -7.44
C LYS A 230 -15.06 7.52 -7.63
N LEU A 231 -14.36 8.63 -7.89
CA LEU A 231 -15.00 9.92 -8.15
C LEU A 231 -15.82 9.87 -9.44
N GLY A 232 -15.29 9.25 -10.49
CA GLY A 232 -16.03 8.99 -11.72
C GLY A 232 -17.26 8.11 -11.48
N TYR A 233 -17.14 7.10 -10.62
CA TYR A 233 -18.25 6.23 -10.24
C TYR A 233 -19.34 6.95 -9.44
N MET A 234 -18.96 7.81 -8.50
CA MET A 234 -19.89 8.65 -7.74
C MET A 234 -20.69 9.56 -8.67
N TYR A 235 -20.01 10.26 -9.59
CA TYR A 235 -20.69 11.08 -10.60
C TYR A 235 -21.54 10.24 -11.56
N GLY A 236 -21.11 9.04 -11.94
CA GLY A 236 -21.85 8.18 -12.88
C GLY A 236 -23.12 7.56 -12.26
N THR A 237 -23.08 7.26 -10.96
CA THR A 237 -24.21 6.63 -10.25
C THR A 237 -25.09 7.62 -9.50
N GLY A 238 -24.57 8.81 -9.18
CA GLY A 238 -25.23 9.77 -8.29
C GLY A 238 -25.02 9.48 -6.80
N GLN A 239 -24.13 8.56 -6.43
CA GLN A 239 -23.85 8.23 -5.04
C GLN A 239 -22.90 9.28 -4.42
N GLY A 240 -23.41 10.09 -3.50
CA GLY A 240 -22.63 11.11 -2.77
C GLY A 240 -22.30 12.37 -3.58
N ALA A 241 -22.76 12.47 -4.83
CA ALA A 241 -22.78 13.69 -5.64
C ALA A 241 -23.91 13.61 -6.68
N PRO A 242 -24.44 14.73 -7.18
CA PRO A 242 -25.44 14.70 -8.25
C PRO A 242 -24.91 13.96 -9.47
N LYS A 243 -25.74 13.10 -10.05
CA LYS A 243 -25.37 12.31 -11.23
C LYS A 243 -24.96 13.23 -12.37
N ASN A 244 -23.74 13.05 -12.86
CA ASN A 244 -23.17 13.80 -13.97
C ASN A 244 -22.26 12.89 -14.80
N ASN A 245 -22.80 12.30 -15.86
CA ASN A 245 -22.07 11.37 -16.72
C ASN A 245 -20.88 12.03 -17.44
N ALA A 246 -20.98 13.32 -17.79
CA ALA A 246 -19.88 14.03 -18.45
C ALA A 246 -18.69 14.22 -17.50
N GLU A 247 -18.96 14.50 -16.22
CA GLU A 247 -17.91 14.59 -15.21
C GLU A 247 -17.34 13.20 -14.88
N ALA A 248 -18.20 12.17 -14.83
CA ALA A 248 -17.77 10.79 -14.66
C ALA A 248 -16.75 10.36 -15.73
N VAL A 249 -17.03 10.67 -16.99
CA VAL A 249 -16.14 10.40 -18.13
C VAL A 249 -14.78 11.06 -17.97
N LYS A 250 -14.72 12.33 -17.52
CA LYS A 250 -13.44 13.02 -17.31
C LYS A 250 -12.57 12.28 -16.30
N TRP A 251 -13.17 11.85 -15.19
CA TRP A 251 -12.47 11.12 -14.14
C TRP A 251 -12.09 9.71 -14.56
N TYR A 252 -12.97 8.98 -15.26
CA TYR A 252 -12.63 7.69 -15.85
C TYR A 252 -11.48 7.80 -16.85
N ARG A 253 -11.43 8.86 -17.68
CA ARG A 253 -10.33 9.09 -18.62
C ARG A 253 -8.99 9.25 -17.92
N ARG A 254 -8.94 10.03 -16.83
CA ARG A 254 -7.71 10.21 -16.03
C ARG A 254 -7.24 8.89 -15.40
N ALA A 255 -8.16 8.12 -14.80
CA ALA A 255 -7.82 6.82 -14.21
C ALA A 255 -7.44 5.78 -15.27
N ALA A 256 -8.13 5.76 -16.41
CA ALA A 256 -7.89 4.83 -17.51
C ALA A 256 -6.54 5.06 -18.17
N ALA A 257 -6.11 6.32 -18.30
CA ALA A 257 -4.79 6.70 -18.79
C ALA A 257 -3.65 6.14 -17.92
N GLN A 258 -3.92 5.93 -16.63
CA GLN A 258 -2.97 5.34 -15.67
C GLN A 258 -3.04 3.80 -15.60
N GLY A 259 -3.81 3.15 -16.48
CA GLY A 259 -3.90 1.69 -16.50
C GLY A 259 -5.00 1.08 -15.62
N HIS A 260 -5.84 1.88 -14.97
CA HIS A 260 -6.87 1.34 -14.06
C HIS A 260 -7.96 0.56 -14.83
N ALA A 261 -7.95 -0.77 -14.73
CA ALA A 261 -8.75 -1.67 -15.56
C ALA A 261 -10.27 -1.41 -15.53
N ARG A 262 -10.85 -1.17 -14.34
CA ARG A 262 -12.29 -0.82 -14.25
C ARG A 262 -12.63 0.56 -14.81
N ALA A 263 -11.66 1.50 -14.80
CA ALA A 263 -11.87 2.82 -15.39
C ALA A 263 -11.81 2.73 -16.92
N GLN A 264 -10.88 1.93 -17.45
CA GLN A 264 -10.83 1.59 -18.87
C GLN A 264 -12.13 0.93 -19.35
N TYR A 265 -12.67 -0.02 -18.56
CA TYR A 265 -13.97 -0.63 -18.85
C TYR A 265 -15.10 0.40 -18.86
N ASN A 266 -15.23 1.22 -17.81
CA ASN A 266 -16.30 2.22 -17.72
C ASN A 266 -16.18 3.30 -18.79
N LEU A 267 -14.96 3.70 -19.16
CA LEU A 267 -14.73 4.64 -20.26
C LEU A 267 -15.09 4.01 -21.61
N GLY A 268 -14.69 2.76 -21.84
CA GLY A 268 -15.06 2.00 -23.03
C GLY A 268 -16.57 1.82 -23.16
N ALA A 269 -17.25 1.49 -22.05
CA ALA A 269 -18.71 1.42 -21.99
C ALA A 269 -19.39 2.79 -22.22
N ALA A 270 -18.79 3.89 -21.74
CA ALA A 270 -19.29 5.24 -22.02
C ALA A 270 -19.21 5.58 -23.51
N TYR A 271 -18.11 5.23 -24.19
CA TYR A 271 -17.96 5.34 -25.65
C TYR A 271 -18.90 4.40 -26.42
N ALA A 272 -19.13 3.19 -25.93
CA ALA A 272 -20.08 2.25 -26.51
C ALA A 272 -21.53 2.77 -26.48
N ASN A 273 -21.92 3.43 -25.38
CA ASN A 273 -23.32 3.81 -25.14
C ASN A 273 -23.61 5.31 -25.33
N GLY A 274 -22.59 6.13 -25.58
CA GLY A 274 -22.74 7.60 -25.63
C GLY A 274 -23.08 8.23 -24.28
N THR A 275 -22.65 7.63 -23.17
CA THR A 275 -23.02 8.08 -21.82
C THR A 275 -22.07 9.16 -21.33
N GLY A 276 -22.49 10.43 -21.35
CA GLY A 276 -21.67 11.56 -20.91
C GLY A 276 -20.62 12.03 -21.91
N LEU A 277 -20.61 11.45 -23.11
CA LEU A 277 -19.78 11.80 -24.26
C LEU A 277 -20.47 11.34 -25.55
N LYS A 278 -19.97 11.76 -26.72
CA LYS A 278 -20.46 11.25 -28.01
C LYS A 278 -20.00 9.79 -28.21
N ALA A 279 -20.92 8.90 -28.56
CA ALA A 279 -20.59 7.50 -28.83
C ALA A 279 -19.53 7.36 -29.93
N ASP A 280 -18.62 6.41 -29.74
CA ASP A 280 -17.52 6.10 -30.66
C ASP A 280 -17.11 4.63 -30.46
N SER A 281 -17.53 3.76 -31.38
CA SER A 281 -17.29 2.32 -31.29
C SER A 281 -15.80 1.95 -31.39
N GLU A 282 -15.01 2.68 -32.18
CA GLU A 282 -13.57 2.39 -32.31
C GLU A 282 -12.84 2.70 -31.00
N THR A 283 -13.13 3.88 -30.44
CA THR A 283 -12.54 4.29 -29.15
C THR A 283 -13.05 3.41 -28.01
N ALA A 284 -14.32 2.96 -28.07
CA ALA A 284 -14.86 2.00 -27.11
C ALA A 284 -14.06 0.70 -27.11
N VAL A 285 -13.87 0.09 -28.28
CA VAL A 285 -13.13 -1.17 -28.41
C VAL A 285 -11.68 -1.02 -27.98
N LYS A 286 -11.00 0.09 -28.31
CA LYS A 286 -9.63 0.36 -27.83
C LYS A 286 -9.51 0.33 -26.31
N TRP A 287 -10.46 0.95 -25.59
CA TRP A 287 -10.43 0.95 -24.12
C TRP A 287 -10.90 -0.38 -23.52
N LEU A 288 -11.93 -0.99 -24.11
CA LEU A 288 -12.44 -2.30 -23.69
C LEU A 288 -11.39 -3.38 -23.83
N SER A 289 -10.62 -3.41 -24.92
CA SER A 289 -9.55 -4.40 -25.11
C SER A 289 -8.43 -4.28 -24.08
N LYS A 290 -8.04 -3.05 -23.70
CA LYS A 290 -7.09 -2.83 -22.59
C LYS A 290 -7.64 -3.32 -21.25
N ALA A 291 -8.92 -3.07 -20.99
CA ALA A 291 -9.59 -3.54 -19.78
C ALA A 291 -9.68 -5.07 -19.74
N GLY A 292 -10.07 -5.70 -20.86
CA GLY A 292 -10.19 -7.15 -21.00
C GLY A 292 -8.86 -7.86 -20.75
N ALA A 293 -7.77 -7.40 -21.38
CA ALA A 293 -6.43 -7.94 -21.16
C ALA A 293 -6.00 -7.83 -19.68
N SER A 294 -6.32 -6.72 -19.02
CA SER A 294 -6.04 -6.53 -17.59
C SER A 294 -6.88 -7.46 -16.71
N PHE A 295 -8.17 -7.62 -16.99
CA PHE A 295 -9.05 -8.54 -16.25
C PHE A 295 -8.63 -10.00 -16.41
N ILE A 296 -8.21 -10.43 -17.60
CA ILE A 296 -7.65 -11.77 -17.81
C ILE A 296 -6.41 -11.94 -16.92
N ARG A 297 -5.47 -10.98 -16.96
CA ARG A 297 -4.25 -11.02 -16.12
C ARG A 297 -4.56 -11.12 -14.63
N GLU A 298 -5.55 -10.35 -14.16
CA GLU A 298 -5.99 -10.30 -12.76
C GLU A 298 -6.85 -11.51 -12.33
N GLY A 299 -7.17 -12.45 -13.22
CA GLY A 299 -7.99 -13.63 -12.86
C GLY A 299 -9.51 -13.37 -12.87
N LYS A 300 -9.99 -12.25 -13.41
CA LYS A 300 -11.39 -11.81 -13.36
C LYS A 300 -12.19 -12.27 -14.59
N ARG A 301 -12.47 -13.58 -14.70
CA ARG A 301 -13.17 -14.21 -15.85
C ARG A 301 -14.46 -13.49 -16.25
N ASP A 302 -15.36 -13.24 -15.31
CA ASP A 302 -16.67 -12.65 -15.59
C ASP A 302 -16.58 -11.25 -16.20
N LEU A 303 -15.65 -10.43 -15.70
CA LEU A 303 -15.44 -9.08 -16.24
C LEU A 303 -14.81 -9.12 -17.63
N ALA A 304 -13.92 -10.09 -17.89
CA ALA A 304 -13.35 -10.29 -19.21
C ALA A 304 -14.41 -10.74 -20.23
N LEU A 305 -15.33 -11.64 -19.84
CA LEU A 305 -16.46 -12.03 -20.69
C LEU A 305 -17.42 -10.87 -20.97
N ARG A 306 -17.71 -10.03 -19.97
CA ARG A 306 -18.50 -8.80 -20.17
C ARG A 306 -17.85 -7.82 -21.15
N VAL A 307 -16.52 -7.75 -21.16
CA VAL A 307 -15.78 -6.95 -22.15
C VAL A 307 -16.02 -7.50 -23.55
N VAL A 308 -15.91 -8.82 -23.75
CA VAL A 308 -16.14 -9.48 -25.05
C VAL A 308 -17.56 -9.18 -25.54
N ASP A 309 -18.58 -9.41 -24.71
CA ASP A 309 -19.98 -9.13 -25.03
C ASP A 309 -20.20 -7.65 -25.40
N THR A 310 -19.58 -6.73 -24.66
CA THR A 310 -19.68 -5.30 -24.97
C THR A 310 -19.03 -4.95 -26.31
N ILE A 311 -17.88 -5.54 -26.65
CA ILE A 311 -17.20 -5.34 -27.93
C ILE A 311 -18.06 -5.91 -29.06
N GLU A 312 -18.59 -7.13 -28.93
CA GLU A 312 -19.42 -7.76 -29.96
C GLU A 312 -20.72 -7.00 -30.20
N ARG A 313 -21.30 -6.39 -29.17
CA ARG A 313 -22.49 -5.53 -29.30
C ARG A 313 -22.23 -4.27 -30.11
N VAL A 314 -21.07 -3.62 -29.96
CA VAL A 314 -20.76 -2.36 -30.68
C VAL A 314 -20.08 -2.58 -32.02
N MET A 315 -19.34 -3.68 -32.17
CA MET A 315 -18.66 -4.11 -33.39
C MET A 315 -18.72 -5.64 -33.50
N PRO A 316 -19.77 -6.19 -34.14
CA PRO A 316 -19.92 -7.62 -34.33
C PRO A 316 -18.73 -8.25 -35.05
N ALA A 317 -18.34 -9.46 -34.64
CA ALA A 317 -17.25 -10.25 -35.21
C ALA A 317 -15.85 -9.57 -35.22
N HIS A 318 -15.63 -8.53 -34.40
CA HIS A 318 -14.36 -7.83 -34.29
C HIS A 318 -13.21 -8.75 -33.82
N VAL A 319 -12.04 -8.60 -34.42
CA VAL A 319 -10.86 -9.46 -34.17
C VAL A 319 -10.48 -9.49 -32.68
N LEU A 320 -10.42 -8.31 -32.03
CA LEU A 320 -10.08 -8.21 -30.61
C LEU A 320 -11.06 -8.94 -29.67
N ALA A 321 -12.33 -9.11 -30.04
CA ALA A 321 -13.27 -9.90 -29.23
C ALA A 321 -12.91 -11.39 -29.28
N LYS A 322 -12.60 -11.89 -30.49
CA LYS A 322 -12.16 -13.29 -30.70
C LYS A 322 -10.85 -13.58 -29.98
N GLU A 323 -9.88 -12.67 -30.05
CA GLU A 323 -8.59 -12.79 -29.36
C GLU A 323 -8.75 -12.82 -27.83
N LEU A 324 -9.57 -11.92 -27.28
CA LEU A 324 -9.86 -11.91 -25.84
C LEU A 324 -10.56 -13.21 -25.42
N LEU A 325 -11.52 -13.71 -26.20
CA LEU A 325 -12.20 -14.96 -25.89
C LEU A 325 -11.24 -16.16 -25.92
N ALA A 326 -10.31 -16.19 -26.88
CA ALA A 326 -9.26 -17.19 -26.93
C ALA A 326 -8.32 -17.11 -25.71
N ALA A 327 -7.92 -15.90 -25.30
CA ALA A 327 -7.09 -15.68 -24.12
C ALA A 327 -7.81 -16.06 -22.81
N ILE A 328 -9.12 -15.82 -22.71
CA ILE A 328 -9.94 -16.27 -21.58
C ILE A 328 -9.92 -17.80 -21.52
N ARG A 329 -10.18 -18.48 -22.64
CA ARG A 329 -10.18 -19.96 -22.70
C ARG A 329 -8.83 -20.55 -22.34
N ALA A 330 -7.74 -19.94 -22.84
CA ALA A 330 -6.38 -20.40 -22.54
C ALA A 330 -6.05 -20.30 -21.04
N LYS A 331 -6.54 -19.25 -20.36
CA LYS A 331 -6.23 -19.03 -18.93
C LYS A 331 -7.16 -19.77 -17.98
N PHE A 332 -8.45 -19.86 -18.29
CA PHE A 332 -9.47 -20.35 -17.37
C PHE A 332 -10.08 -21.70 -17.77
N GLY A 333 -9.65 -22.28 -18.90
CA GLY A 333 -10.31 -23.44 -19.49
C GLY A 333 -11.59 -23.06 -20.24
N GLN A 334 -12.34 -24.08 -20.69
CA GLN A 334 -13.60 -23.87 -21.40
C GLN A 334 -14.68 -23.22 -20.52
#